data_AF-A0A6M0G430-F1
#
_entry.id   AF-A0A6M0G430-F1
#
_cell.length_a   1.000
_cell.length_b   1.000
_cell.length_c   1.000
_cell.angle_alpha   90.00
_cell.angle_beta   90.00
_cell.angle_gamma   90.00
#
_symmetry.space_group_name_H-M   'P 1'
#
loop_
_entity.id
_entity.type
_entity.pdbx_description
1 polymer ?
#
loop_
_entity_poly.entity_id
_entity_poly.type
_entity_poly.pdbx_seq_one_letter_code
_entity_poly.pdbx_strand_id
1 'polypeptide(L)'
;IELNDPPVSLLVLSACRTAVGNDEAELGFAGLAVQAGVSTAMGSLWYVSDEGTLGLMTKFYEELKQIPVKAEALRQTQLAMLKGEVRIEDGQLIVDNERIPLPPELAQLPDKDFSHPYYWSAFTLIGNPW
;
A
#
# COMPACT_ATOMS: atom_id res chain seq x y z
N ILE A 1 12.25 -15.30 19.42
CA ILE A 1 11.37 -14.18 19.04
C ILE A 1 10.02 -14.82 18.76
N GLU A 2 9.07 -14.72 19.69
CA GLU A 2 7.69 -15.10 19.39
C GLU A 2 7.09 -13.97 18.55
N LEU A 3 6.87 -14.22 17.26
CA LEU A 3 6.43 -13.20 16.31
C LEU A 3 4.97 -12.74 16.53
N ASN A 4 4.27 -13.34 17.49
CA ASN A 4 2.88 -13.04 17.84
C ASN A 4 2.73 -12.48 19.26
N ASP A 5 3.83 -12.09 19.91
CA ASP A 5 3.80 -11.37 21.18
C ASP A 5 4.70 -10.12 21.11
N PRO A 6 4.11 -8.91 20.97
CA PRO A 6 2.68 -8.62 20.94
C PRO A 6 1.99 -9.03 19.61
N PRO A 7 0.65 -9.10 19.58
CA PRO A 7 -0.10 -9.41 18.36
C PRO A 7 0.21 -8.44 17.22
N VAL A 8 0.33 -8.97 16.00
CA VAL A 8 0.62 -8.16 14.81
C VAL A 8 -0.56 -7.23 14.52
N SER A 9 -0.32 -5.92 14.61
CA SER A 9 -1.37 -4.91 14.45
C SER A 9 -1.72 -4.63 12.98
N LEU A 10 -0.74 -4.75 12.08
CA LEU A 10 -0.91 -4.57 10.63
C LEU A 10 0.05 -5.47 9.87
N LEU A 11 -0.47 -6.25 8.92
CA LEU A 11 0.32 -6.95 7.90
C LEU A 11 0.08 -6.32 6.53
N VAL A 12 1.14 -5.97 5.80
CA VAL A 12 1.04 -5.41 4.45
C VAL A 12 1.54 -6.42 3.42
N LEU A 13 0.67 -6.79 2.48
CA LEU A 13 0.95 -7.72 1.40
C LEU A 13 0.95 -6.96 0.07
N SER A 14 2.09 -6.36 -0.29
CA SER A 14 2.23 -5.43 -1.41
C SER A 14 2.26 -6.06 -2.81
N ALA A 15 2.25 -7.39 -2.91
CA ALA A 15 2.25 -8.09 -4.20
C ALA A 15 0.86 -8.13 -4.85
N CYS A 16 0.79 -8.62 -6.09
CA CYS A 16 -0.44 -8.76 -6.87
C CYS A 16 -1.40 -9.80 -6.27
N ARG A 17 -2.71 -9.49 -6.23
CA ARG A 17 -3.80 -10.40 -5.83
C ARG A 17 -3.62 -11.04 -4.45
N THR A 18 -3.13 -10.29 -3.47
CA THR A 18 -2.90 -10.79 -2.12
C THR A 18 -4.15 -10.74 -1.22
N ALA A 19 -5.17 -9.97 -1.59
CA ALA A 19 -6.46 -9.90 -0.89
C ALA A 19 -7.53 -10.85 -1.44
N VAL A 20 -7.31 -11.44 -2.62
CA VAL A 20 -8.28 -12.32 -3.29
C VAL A 20 -7.86 -13.77 -3.16
N GLY A 21 -8.80 -14.63 -2.79
CA GLY A 21 -8.64 -16.07 -2.74
C GLY A 21 -8.95 -16.77 -4.07
N ASN A 22 -8.77 -18.08 -4.08
CA ASN A 22 -9.23 -18.98 -5.14
C ASN A 22 -9.89 -20.22 -4.51
N ASP A 23 -10.32 -21.18 -5.32
CA ASP A 23 -10.99 -22.41 -4.85
C ASP A 23 -10.13 -23.23 -3.86
N GLU A 24 -8.81 -23.05 -3.87
CA GLU A 24 -7.87 -23.73 -2.97
C GLU A 24 -7.55 -22.90 -1.70
N ALA A 25 -7.83 -21.59 -1.73
CA ALA A 25 -7.49 -20.64 -0.67
C ALA A 25 -8.53 -19.49 -0.64
N GLU A 26 -9.77 -19.80 -0.27
CA GLU A 26 -10.94 -18.91 -0.40
C GLU A 26 -10.76 -17.54 0.27
N LEU A 27 -10.01 -17.47 1.37
CA LEU A 27 -9.78 -16.24 2.13
C LEU A 27 -8.68 -15.34 1.53
N GLY A 28 -7.90 -15.84 0.56
CA GLY A 28 -6.67 -15.17 0.11
C GLY A 28 -5.63 -15.02 1.23
N PHE A 29 -4.45 -14.46 0.92
CA PHE A 29 -3.40 -14.28 1.93
C PHE A 29 -3.81 -13.30 3.04
N ALA A 30 -4.46 -12.20 2.68
CA ALA A 30 -4.89 -11.21 3.66
C ALA A 30 -5.98 -11.74 4.61
N GLY A 31 -6.94 -12.54 4.12
CA GLY A 31 -7.94 -13.16 4.98
C GLY A 31 -7.35 -14.26 5.87
N LEU A 32 -6.41 -15.07 5.34
CA LEU A 32 -5.66 -16.04 6.15
C LEU A 32 -4.85 -15.36 7.26
N ALA A 33 -4.25 -14.20 6.98
CA ALA A 33 -3.51 -13.45 7.99
C ALA A 33 -4.42 -12.98 9.15
N VAL A 34 -5.61 -12.47 8.83
CA VAL A 34 -6.59 -12.09 9.85
C VAL A 34 -7.06 -13.32 10.64
N GLN A 35 -7.29 -14.46 9.97
CA GLN A 35 -7.62 -15.72 10.64
C GLN A 35 -6.50 -16.20 11.58
N ALA A 36 -5.23 -15.94 11.23
CA ALA A 36 -4.06 -16.27 12.02
C ALA A 36 -3.82 -15.33 13.23
N GLY A 37 -4.66 -14.31 13.42
CA GLY A 37 -4.61 -13.40 14.57
C GLY A 37 -4.01 -12.03 14.29
N VAL A 38 -3.73 -11.69 13.03
CA VAL A 38 -3.36 -10.31 12.65
C VAL A 38 -4.59 -9.41 12.78
N SER A 39 -4.46 -8.27 13.46
CA SER A 39 -5.59 -7.34 13.65
C SER A 39 -6.11 -6.76 12.32
N THR A 40 -5.20 -6.40 11.41
CA THR A 40 -5.52 -5.83 10.10
C THR A 40 -4.54 -6.34 9.04
N ALA A 41 -5.03 -6.73 7.87
CA ALA A 41 -4.19 -7.05 6.72
C ALA A 41 -4.51 -6.13 5.54
N MET A 42 -3.50 -5.53 4.92
CA MET A 42 -3.61 -4.86 3.64
C MET A 42 -3.22 -5.82 2.52
N GLY A 43 -4.01 -5.87 1.45
CA GLY A 43 -3.66 -6.62 0.25
C GLY A 43 -4.25 -5.99 -1.01
N SER A 44 -3.86 -6.51 -2.16
CA SER A 44 -4.32 -6.05 -3.47
C SER A 44 -5.35 -7.00 -4.09
N LEU A 45 -6.33 -6.45 -4.80
CA LEU A 45 -7.40 -7.20 -5.45
C LEU A 45 -7.03 -7.71 -6.86
N TRP A 46 -6.15 -6.99 -7.57
CA TRP A 46 -5.70 -7.34 -8.93
C TRP A 46 -4.21 -7.05 -9.11
N TYR A 47 -3.71 -7.10 -10.34
CA TYR A 47 -2.31 -6.79 -10.66
C TYR A 47 -1.99 -5.32 -10.41
N VAL A 48 -0.95 -5.05 -9.65
CA VAL A 48 -0.50 -3.70 -9.29
C VAL A 48 0.78 -3.35 -10.06
N SER A 49 1.00 -2.06 -10.33
CA SER A 49 2.26 -1.57 -10.89
C SER A 49 3.28 -1.42 -9.78
N ASP A 50 4.53 -1.83 -10.03
CA ASP A 50 5.62 -1.73 -9.06
C ASP A 50 5.88 -0.26 -8.69
N GLU A 51 5.91 0.65 -9.66
CA GLU A 51 6.15 2.07 -9.41
C GLU A 51 4.97 2.73 -8.68
N GLY A 52 3.73 2.38 -9.04
CA GLY A 52 2.55 2.85 -8.33
C GLY A 52 2.50 2.33 -6.90
N THR A 53 2.90 1.07 -6.68
CA THR A 53 2.99 0.47 -5.34
C THR A 53 4.08 1.15 -4.51
N LEU A 54 5.22 1.50 -5.11
CA LEU A 54 6.25 2.30 -4.45
C LEU A 54 5.70 3.64 -3.97
N GLY A 55 5.00 4.38 -4.84
CA GLY A 55 4.37 5.66 -4.48
C GLY A 55 3.31 5.49 -3.39
N LEU A 56 2.41 4.53 -3.55
CA LEU A 56 1.33 4.23 -2.60
C LEU A 56 1.88 3.85 -1.22
N MET A 57 2.88 2.97 -1.16
CA MET A 57 3.43 2.51 0.11
C MET A 57 4.19 3.63 0.83
N THR A 58 4.95 4.43 0.09
CA THR A 58 5.63 5.61 0.67
C THR A 58 4.62 6.52 1.35
N LYS A 59 3.59 6.95 0.61
CA LYS A 59 2.55 7.84 1.14
C LYS A 59 1.73 7.18 2.27
N PHE A 60 1.38 5.90 2.14
CA PHE A 60 0.64 5.16 3.17
C PHE A 60 1.38 5.11 4.49
N TYR A 61 2.68 4.82 4.49
CA TYR A 61 3.47 4.80 5.72
C TYR A 61 3.74 6.20 6.29
N GLU A 62 3.70 7.26 5.48
CA GLU A 62 3.71 8.63 5.98
C GLU A 62 2.41 8.97 6.69
N GLU A 63 1.27 8.71 6.06
CA GLU A 63 -0.06 8.92 6.68
C GLU A 63 -0.23 8.09 7.95
N LEU A 64 0.21 6.83 7.94
CA LEU A 64 0.10 5.92 9.08
C LEU A 64 0.92 6.37 10.31
N LYS A 65 2.01 7.13 10.12
CA LYS A 65 2.77 7.70 11.25
C LYS A 65 2.00 8.79 11.98
N GLN A 66 1.10 9.49 11.28
CA GLN A 66 0.35 10.63 11.81
C GLN A 66 -1.07 10.23 12.24
N ILE A 67 -1.65 9.25 11.56
CA ILE A 67 -3.05 8.84 11.70
C ILE A 67 -3.09 7.43 12.31
N PRO A 68 -3.62 7.25 13.53
CA PRO A 68 -3.67 5.94 14.18
C PRO A 68 -4.65 4.97 13.49
N VAL A 69 -5.66 5.50 12.78
CA VAL A 69 -6.68 4.70 12.09
C VAL A 69 -6.18 4.30 10.71
N LYS A 70 -5.93 3.00 10.51
CA LYS A 70 -5.29 2.44 9.31
C LYS A 70 -6.11 2.67 8.05
N ALA A 71 -7.44 2.57 8.15
CA ALA A 71 -8.34 2.84 7.04
C ALA A 71 -8.33 4.31 6.61
N GLU A 72 -8.18 5.23 7.57
CA GLU A 72 -8.07 6.66 7.26
C GLU A 72 -6.72 6.97 6.61
N ALA A 73 -5.63 6.37 7.10
CA ALA A 73 -4.32 6.50 6.46
C ALA A 73 -4.33 6.02 5.00
N LEU A 74 -4.97 4.86 4.72
CA LEU A 74 -5.13 4.37 3.34
C LEU A 74 -6.01 5.31 2.51
N ARG A 75 -7.12 5.81 3.07
CA ARG A 75 -8.01 6.73 2.37
C ARG A 75 -7.31 8.04 1.99
N GLN A 76 -6.54 8.63 2.91
CA GLN A 76 -5.77 9.84 2.63
C GLN A 76 -4.70 9.59 1.56
N THR A 77 -4.05 8.44 1.61
CA THR A 77 -3.12 8.01 0.55
C THR A 77 -3.79 7.95 -0.81
N GLN A 78 -4.95 7.29 -0.92
CA GLN A 78 -5.69 7.18 -2.17
C GLN A 78 -6.15 8.56 -2.68
N LEU A 79 -6.55 9.46 -1.79
CA LEU A 79 -6.89 10.83 -2.16
C LEU A 79 -5.68 11.64 -2.65
N ALA A 80 -4.53 11.50 -2.00
CA ALA A 80 -3.31 12.18 -2.41
C ALA A 80 -2.87 11.71 -3.81
N MET A 81 -2.89 10.39 -4.04
CA MET A 81 -2.63 9.83 -5.36
C MET A 81 -3.63 10.38 -6.37
N LEU A 82 -4.95 10.31 -6.11
CA LEU A 82 -6.00 10.84 -6.98
C LEU A 82 -5.79 12.31 -7.39
N LYS A 83 -5.22 13.14 -6.51
CA LYS A 83 -4.94 14.56 -6.77
C LYS A 83 -3.61 14.81 -7.52
N GLY A 84 -2.84 13.76 -7.83
CA GLY A 84 -1.51 13.89 -8.44
C GLY A 84 -0.42 14.36 -7.47
N GLU A 85 -0.69 14.28 -6.16
CA GLU A 85 0.26 14.64 -5.10
C GLU A 85 1.36 13.57 -4.95
N VAL A 86 1.18 12.39 -5.55
CA VAL A 86 2.19 11.33 -5.62
C VAL A 86 2.53 11.03 -7.08
N ARG A 87 3.79 11.21 -7.47
CA ARG A 87 4.25 11.02 -8.86
C ARG A 87 5.76 10.83 -8.93
N ILE A 88 6.26 10.29 -10.04
CA ILE A 88 7.69 10.33 -10.37
C ILE A 88 7.95 11.49 -11.32
N GLU A 89 8.94 12.31 -11.01
CA GLU A 89 9.32 13.49 -11.77
C GLU A 89 10.85 13.68 -11.65
N ASP A 90 11.56 13.81 -12.76
CA ASP A 90 13.01 14.05 -12.80
C ASP A 90 13.85 13.02 -12.01
N GLY A 91 13.45 11.74 -12.05
CA GLY A 91 14.13 10.66 -11.32
C GLY A 91 13.94 10.73 -9.80
N GLN A 92 12.95 11.49 -9.32
CA GLN A 92 12.58 11.61 -7.92
C GLN A 92 11.13 11.16 -7.72
N LEU A 93 10.86 10.55 -6.57
CA LEU A 93 9.50 10.35 -6.10
C LEU A 93 9.05 11.63 -5.40
N ILE A 94 7.99 12.23 -5.91
CA ILE A 94 7.30 13.35 -5.29
C ILE A 94 6.16 12.78 -4.45
N VAL A 95 6.12 13.15 -3.17
CA VAL A 95 5.04 12.81 -2.25
C VAL A 95 4.63 14.10 -1.53
N ASP A 96 3.42 14.57 -1.82
CA ASP A 96 2.95 15.92 -1.50
C ASP A 96 3.92 16.99 -2.07
N ASN A 97 4.75 17.58 -1.21
CA ASN A 97 5.78 18.56 -1.56
C ASN A 97 7.20 18.06 -1.25
N GLU A 98 7.35 16.83 -0.77
CA GLU A 98 8.64 16.23 -0.47
C GLU A 98 9.21 15.56 -1.73
N ARG A 99 10.53 15.68 -1.88
CA ARG A 99 11.28 15.10 -2.99
C ARG A 99 12.19 14.01 -2.46
N ILE A 100 11.88 12.77 -2.80
CA ILE A 100 12.62 11.60 -2.37
C ILE A 100 13.46 11.12 -3.55
N PRO A 101 14.81 11.20 -3.47
CA PRO A 101 15.66 10.74 -4.56
C PRO A 101 15.51 9.23 -4.72
N LEU A 102 15.27 8.78 -5.95
CA LEU A 102 15.20 7.36 -6.25
C LEU A 102 16.60 6.75 -6.34
N PRO A 103 16.76 5.46 -6.00
CA PRO A 103 17.98 4.70 -6.29
C PRO A 103 18.38 4.81 -7.78
N PRO A 104 19.67 4.72 -8.13
CA PRO A 104 20.15 4.88 -9.52
C PRO A 104 19.44 3.99 -10.54
N GLU A 105 18.99 2.81 -10.13
CA GLU A 105 18.26 1.86 -10.97
C GLU A 105 16.86 2.36 -11.33
N LEU A 106 16.23 3.12 -10.44
CA LEU A 106 14.89 3.68 -10.60
C LEU A 106 14.90 5.14 -11.07
N ALA A 107 16.04 5.84 -10.93
CA ALA A 107 16.20 7.22 -11.39
C ALA A 107 16.10 7.38 -12.93
N GLN A 108 16.20 6.28 -13.67
CA GLN A 108 16.03 6.24 -15.13
C GLN A 108 14.57 6.05 -15.56
N LEU A 109 13.64 5.86 -14.62
CA LEU A 109 12.23 5.72 -14.94
C LEU A 109 11.69 7.00 -15.58
N PRO A 110 10.77 6.88 -16.55
CA PRO A 110 10.08 8.05 -17.10
C PRO A 110 9.21 8.69 -16.02
N ASP A 111 8.97 9.99 -16.17
CA ASP A 111 7.99 10.70 -15.36
C ASP A 111 6.64 9.99 -15.43
N LYS A 112 5.98 9.86 -14.28
CA LYS A 112 4.78 9.05 -14.14
C LYS A 112 3.83 9.66 -13.14
N ASP A 113 2.62 9.97 -13.61
CA ASP A 113 1.50 10.40 -12.78
C ASP A 113 0.73 9.17 -12.28
N PHE A 114 0.52 9.11 -10.95
CA PHE A 114 -0.21 8.04 -10.30
C PHE A 114 -1.67 8.39 -9.94
N SER A 115 -2.21 9.48 -10.49
CA SER A 115 -3.61 9.91 -10.29
C SER A 115 -4.65 8.90 -10.74
N HIS A 116 -4.34 8.13 -11.80
CA HIS A 116 -5.27 7.14 -12.33
C HIS A 116 -5.54 6.01 -11.32
N PRO A 117 -6.81 5.61 -11.09
CA PRO A 117 -7.19 4.61 -10.09
C PRO A 117 -6.51 3.25 -10.25
N TYR A 118 -6.03 2.93 -11.45
CA TYR A 118 -5.18 1.77 -11.72
C TYR A 118 -4.05 1.58 -10.69
N TYR A 119 -3.43 2.68 -10.22
CA TYR A 119 -2.26 2.60 -9.33
C TYR A 119 -2.59 2.39 -7.86
N TRP A 120 -3.81 2.71 -7.40
CA TRP A 120 -4.11 2.77 -5.96
C TRP A 120 -5.39 2.06 -5.54
N SER A 121 -6.37 1.92 -6.43
CA SER A 121 -7.69 1.36 -6.08
C SER A 121 -7.67 -0.16 -5.86
N ALA A 122 -6.57 -0.83 -6.20
CA ALA A 122 -6.39 -2.26 -5.96
C ALA A 122 -6.26 -2.59 -4.48
N PHE A 123 -5.72 -1.68 -3.66
CA PHE A 123 -5.39 -1.96 -2.26
C PHE A 123 -6.58 -1.77 -1.34
N THR A 124 -6.79 -2.74 -0.45
CA THR A 124 -7.86 -2.74 0.55
C THR A 124 -7.36 -3.28 1.90
N LEU A 125 -8.09 -2.95 2.96
CA LEU A 125 -7.87 -3.49 4.31
C LEU A 125 -8.92 -4.54 4.65
N ILE A 126 -8.47 -5.60 5.32
CA ILE A 126 -9.30 -6.69 5.83
C ILE A 126 -9.01 -6.81 7.34
N GLY A 127 -10.05 -7.04 8.15
CA GLY A 127 -9.93 -7.14 9.61
C GLY A 127 -10.39 -5.85 10.33
N ASN A 128 -9.87 -5.60 11.52
CA ASN A 128 -10.20 -4.43 12.34
C ASN A 128 -9.47 -3.18 11.80
N PRO A 129 -10.17 -2.16 11.29
CA PRO A 129 -9.53 -0.98 10.70
C PRO A 129 -9.02 0.06 11.72
N TRP A 130 -9.37 -0.10 13.00
CA TRP A 130 -9.10 0.84 14.09
C TRP A 130 -7.77 0.57 14.80
#